data_AF-A0A9D1BPL0-F1
#
_entry.id   AF-A0A9D1BPL0-F1
#
_cell.length_a   1.000
_cell.length_b   1.000
_cell.length_c   1.000
_cell.angle_alpha   90.00
_cell.angle_beta   90.00
_cell.angle_gamma   90.00
#
_symmetry.space_group_name_H-M   'P 1'
#
loop_
_entity.id
_entity.type
_entity.pdbx_description
1 polymer ?
#
loop_
_entity_poly.entity_id
_entity_poly.type
_entity_poly.pdbx_seq_one_letter_code
_entity_poly.pdbx_strand_id
1 'polypeptide(L)'
;MGRLLRQSDITLAAGVMGIIVVLILPLPSFMLDLLLAVSIVFSVLVLMTSLFIKKPLEFSVFPTVLLIAAMSRLALNLASTRLILSEGHTGPGAAGHVIQAFGNFVMRGNFVIGIIVFAILLIVNFIVITKGSGRIAEVAARFTLDAMPGKQMAIDADLSAGLIEEAEAKRRRKELEDESSFFGAMDGASKFVRGDAIAGLLITFINVIGGIIIGVGQQGLSFSEASSNYTLLTVGDGLVSQIPALIVSTAAGLLVSKAGLSGSADQALADQFSRYPRALGMSSVIMGLMALMPGMPIIPFLTLSGGIGYVAFRIGRGNREKEATVRAEEIHKAAESEAPPAEPPLSDSLKIDELKLELGYGLLEMVKEDGNNNDRLTEQIKALRRQLALDLGFVMPPVRILDNIQLQPNAYAIKIKEVDAGNGT
;
A
#
# COMPACT_ATOMS: atom_id res chain seq x y z
N MET A 1 -29.65 15.53 2.93
CA MET A 1 -29.03 14.23 2.57
C MET A 1 -29.92 13.34 1.71
N GLY A 2 -31.20 13.09 2.05
CA GLY A 2 -32.04 12.09 1.35
C GLY A 2 -32.33 12.34 -0.14
N ARG A 3 -32.41 13.60 -0.62
CA ARG A 3 -32.64 13.90 -2.06
C ARG A 3 -31.41 13.62 -2.94
N LEU A 4 -30.19 13.83 -2.43
CA LEU A 4 -28.94 13.55 -3.13
C LEU A 4 -28.65 12.04 -3.22
N LEU A 5 -28.92 11.30 -2.14
CA LEU A 5 -28.79 9.83 -2.15
C LEU A 5 -29.80 9.18 -3.11
N ARG A 6 -31.05 9.67 -3.14
CA ARG A 6 -32.07 9.20 -4.09
C ARG A 6 -31.72 9.52 -5.55
N GLN A 7 -31.02 10.63 -5.80
CA GLN A 7 -30.48 10.96 -7.13
C GLN A 7 -29.30 10.04 -7.50
N SER A 8 -28.48 9.61 -6.54
CA SER A 8 -27.34 8.71 -6.79
C SER A 8 -27.79 7.34 -7.30
N ASP A 9 -28.79 6.72 -6.64
CA ASP A 9 -29.33 5.41 -7.05
C ASP A 9 -29.98 5.48 -8.44
N ILE A 10 -30.71 6.57 -8.71
CA ILE A 10 -31.34 6.81 -10.02
C ILE A 10 -30.27 7.02 -11.10
N THR A 11 -29.17 7.71 -10.79
CA THR A 11 -28.07 7.94 -11.75
C THR A 11 -27.35 6.64 -12.09
N LEU A 12 -27.11 5.79 -11.09
CA LEU A 12 -26.51 4.47 -11.28
C LEU A 12 -27.41 3.56 -12.12
N ALA A 13 -28.70 3.49 -11.78
CA ALA A 13 -29.69 2.72 -12.54
C ALA A 13 -29.86 3.24 -13.98
N ALA A 14 -29.87 4.56 -14.17
CA ALA A 14 -29.91 5.19 -15.48
C ALA A 14 -28.64 4.88 -16.30
N GLY A 15 -27.46 4.84 -15.66
CA GLY A 15 -26.21 4.44 -16.29
C GLY A 15 -26.25 3.00 -16.79
N VAL A 16 -26.69 2.05 -15.96
CA VAL A 16 -26.85 0.64 -16.34
C VAL A 16 -27.89 0.47 -17.44
N MET A 17 -29.03 1.16 -17.34
CA MET A 17 -30.03 1.19 -18.42
C MET A 17 -29.45 1.76 -19.71
N GLY A 18 -28.61 2.80 -19.63
CA GLY A 18 -27.89 3.35 -20.77
C GLY A 18 -27.03 2.31 -21.49
N ILE A 19 -26.29 1.49 -20.74
CA ILE A 19 -25.49 0.38 -21.30
C ILE A 19 -26.38 -0.62 -22.07
N ILE A 20 -27.56 -0.96 -21.52
CA ILE A 20 -28.51 -1.86 -22.18
C ILE A 20 -29.08 -1.22 -23.46
N VAL A 21 -29.40 0.07 -23.42
CA VAL A 21 -29.90 0.81 -24.60
C VAL A 21 -28.86 0.84 -25.71
N VAL A 22 -27.59 1.08 -25.40
CA VAL A 22 -26.45 1.04 -26.35
C VAL A 22 -26.36 -0.32 -27.04
N LEU A 23 -26.63 -1.40 -26.31
CA LEU A 23 -26.57 -2.77 -26.81
C LEU A 23 -27.69 -3.07 -27.83
N ILE A 24 -28.89 -2.54 -27.61
CA ILE A 24 -30.07 -2.84 -28.45
C ILE A 24 -30.20 -1.85 -29.61
N LEU A 25 -30.01 -0.56 -29.37
CA LEU A 25 -30.31 0.48 -30.37
C LEU A 25 -29.11 0.82 -31.26
N PRO A 26 -29.33 1.08 -32.57
CA PRO A 26 -28.31 1.64 -33.45
C PRO A 26 -27.85 3.01 -32.95
N LEU A 27 -26.54 3.15 -32.72
CA LEU A 27 -25.94 4.42 -32.33
C LEU A 27 -25.40 5.15 -33.56
N PRO A 28 -25.67 6.46 -33.69
CA PRO A 28 -24.98 7.27 -34.67
C PRO A 28 -23.50 7.43 -34.29
N SER A 29 -22.63 7.60 -35.29
CA SER A 29 -21.18 7.73 -35.14
C SER A 29 -20.75 8.80 -34.13
N PHE A 30 -21.43 9.95 -34.10
CA PHE A 30 -21.16 11.02 -33.13
C PHE A 30 -21.40 10.59 -31.67
N MET A 31 -22.47 9.84 -31.40
CA MET A 31 -22.79 9.39 -30.04
C MET A 31 -21.83 8.30 -29.58
N LEU A 32 -21.37 7.45 -30.51
CA LEU A 32 -20.29 6.49 -30.27
C LEU A 32 -19.01 7.23 -29.85
N ASP A 33 -18.56 8.23 -30.62
CA ASP A 33 -17.37 9.02 -30.31
C ASP A 33 -17.45 9.66 -28.91
N LEU A 34 -18.61 10.24 -28.56
CA LEU A 34 -18.85 10.82 -27.24
C LEU A 34 -18.74 9.76 -26.12
N LEU A 35 -19.36 8.60 -26.28
CA LEU A 35 -19.33 7.53 -25.29
C LEU A 35 -17.95 6.90 -25.14
N LEU A 36 -17.19 6.77 -26.24
CA LEU A 36 -15.80 6.32 -26.22
C LEU A 36 -14.91 7.33 -25.47
N ALA A 37 -15.10 8.63 -25.70
CA ALA A 37 -14.39 9.68 -24.96
C ALA A 37 -14.73 9.63 -23.45
N VAL A 38 -16.01 9.47 -23.10
CA VAL A 38 -16.44 9.30 -21.71
C VAL A 38 -15.80 8.07 -21.08
N SER A 39 -15.72 6.94 -21.81
CA SER A 39 -15.05 5.72 -21.34
C SER A 39 -13.57 5.94 -21.01
N ILE A 40 -12.84 6.65 -21.88
CA ILE A 40 -11.43 7.00 -21.63
C ILE A 40 -11.28 7.90 -20.41
N VAL A 41 -12.06 8.99 -20.33
CA VAL A 41 -12.01 9.93 -19.21
C VAL A 41 -12.38 9.22 -17.90
N PHE A 42 -13.39 8.36 -17.92
CA PHE A 42 -13.81 7.57 -16.76
C PHE A 42 -12.68 6.65 -16.29
N SER A 43 -12.03 5.92 -17.20
CA SER A 43 -10.88 5.09 -16.85
C SER A 43 -9.74 5.90 -16.22
N VAL A 44 -9.41 7.07 -16.79
CA VAL A 44 -8.37 7.95 -16.23
C VAL A 44 -8.76 8.44 -14.84
N LEU A 45 -10.03 8.83 -14.63
CA LEU A 45 -10.54 9.25 -13.32
C LEU A 45 -10.40 8.12 -12.29
N VAL A 46 -10.73 6.88 -12.68
CA VAL A 46 -10.58 5.70 -11.82
C VAL A 46 -9.12 5.48 -11.44
N LEU A 47 -8.19 5.54 -12.41
CA LEU A 47 -6.75 5.42 -12.13
C LEU A 47 -6.24 6.52 -11.20
N MET A 48 -6.61 7.78 -11.46
CA MET A 48 -6.19 8.91 -10.63
C MET A 48 -6.72 8.77 -9.20
N THR A 49 -7.99 8.40 -9.05
CA THR A 49 -8.59 8.15 -7.74
C THR A 49 -7.81 7.05 -7.00
N SER A 50 -7.53 5.92 -7.66
CA SER A 50 -6.74 4.83 -7.08
C SER A 50 -5.32 5.23 -6.67
N LEU A 51 -4.71 6.17 -7.38
CA LEU A 51 -3.34 6.65 -7.09
C LEU A 51 -3.30 7.52 -5.83
N PHE A 52 -4.30 8.40 -5.65
CA PHE A 52 -4.30 9.41 -4.59
C PHE A 52 -4.91 8.95 -3.25
N ILE A 53 -5.78 7.94 -3.22
CA ILE A 53 -6.32 7.43 -1.96
C ILE A 53 -5.22 6.83 -1.07
N LYS A 54 -5.39 6.81 0.26
CA LYS A 54 -4.35 6.29 1.18
C LYS A 54 -4.57 4.83 1.56
N LYS A 55 -5.82 4.40 1.70
CA LYS A 55 -6.20 3.01 1.97
C LYS A 55 -7.10 2.46 0.85
N PRO A 56 -6.98 1.17 0.47
CA PRO A 56 -7.87 0.57 -0.52
C PRO A 56 -9.37 0.73 -0.19
N LEU A 57 -9.72 0.63 1.09
CA LEU A 57 -11.10 0.79 1.58
C LEU A 57 -11.70 2.19 1.37
N GLU A 58 -10.90 3.23 1.16
CA GLU A 58 -11.41 4.57 0.82
C GLU A 58 -12.13 4.57 -0.53
N PHE A 59 -11.81 3.60 -1.40
CA PHE A 59 -12.51 3.37 -2.66
C PHE A 59 -13.28 2.04 -2.63
N SER A 60 -14.11 1.84 -1.59
CA SER A 60 -14.90 0.61 -1.40
C SER A 60 -15.85 0.26 -2.56
N VAL A 61 -16.26 1.25 -3.36
CA VAL A 61 -17.15 1.07 -4.55
C VAL A 61 -16.37 0.62 -5.80
N PHE A 62 -15.04 0.51 -5.72
CA PHE A 62 -14.19 0.14 -6.86
C PHE A 62 -14.61 -1.16 -7.58
N PRO A 63 -14.99 -2.27 -6.91
CA PRO A 63 -15.42 -3.49 -7.60
C PRO A 63 -16.64 -3.26 -8.49
N THR A 64 -17.60 -2.46 -8.03
CA THR A 64 -18.80 -2.10 -8.80
C THR A 64 -18.43 -1.20 -9.98
N VAL A 65 -17.53 -0.23 -9.77
CA VAL A 65 -16.99 0.62 -10.83
C VAL A 65 -16.29 -0.22 -11.91
N LEU A 66 -15.52 -1.23 -11.51
CA LEU A 66 -14.84 -2.16 -12.42
C LEU A 66 -15.84 -2.92 -13.29
N LEU A 67 -16.94 -3.41 -12.70
CA LEU A 67 -18.01 -4.10 -13.42
C LEU A 67 -18.69 -3.17 -14.43
N ILE A 68 -19.06 -1.96 -14.01
CA ILE A 68 -19.71 -0.97 -14.89
C ILE A 68 -18.77 -0.54 -16.03
N ALA A 69 -17.49 -0.33 -15.74
CA ALA A 69 -16.49 0.00 -16.75
C ALA A 69 -16.38 -1.10 -17.83
N ALA A 70 -16.31 -2.36 -17.39
CA ALA A 70 -16.22 -3.51 -18.28
C ALA A 70 -17.51 -3.69 -19.10
N MET A 71 -18.69 -3.59 -18.47
CA MET A 71 -19.97 -3.68 -19.18
C MET A 71 -20.15 -2.56 -20.20
N SER A 72 -19.78 -1.32 -19.83
CA SER A 72 -19.83 -0.17 -20.75
C SER A 72 -18.92 -0.40 -21.96
N ARG A 73 -17.70 -0.91 -21.73
CA ARG A 73 -16.76 -1.24 -22.81
C ARG A 73 -17.31 -2.31 -23.74
N LEU A 74 -17.87 -3.39 -23.18
CA LEU A 74 -18.45 -4.47 -23.97
C LEU A 74 -19.63 -3.97 -24.82
N ALA A 75 -20.50 -3.13 -24.25
CA ALA A 75 -21.60 -2.53 -24.99
C ALA A 75 -21.11 -1.60 -26.11
N LEU A 76 -20.07 -0.79 -25.85
CA LEU A 76 -19.47 0.07 -26.86
C LEU A 76 -18.78 -0.73 -27.97
N ASN A 77 -18.07 -1.80 -27.64
CA ASN A 77 -17.47 -2.72 -28.62
C ASN A 77 -18.53 -3.34 -29.53
N LEU A 78 -19.68 -3.73 -28.98
CA LEU A 78 -20.76 -4.28 -29.80
C LEU A 78 -21.42 -3.21 -30.68
N ALA A 79 -21.63 -2.00 -30.14
CA ALA A 79 -22.20 -0.89 -30.88
C ALA A 79 -21.27 -0.42 -32.01
N SER A 80 -19.97 -0.31 -31.77
CA SER A 80 -18.96 0.01 -32.78
C SER A 80 -18.85 -1.09 -33.82
N THR A 81 -18.81 -2.36 -33.41
CA THR A 81 -18.82 -3.52 -34.32
C THR A 81 -19.97 -3.47 -35.30
N ARG A 82 -21.19 -3.22 -34.82
CA ARG A 82 -22.36 -3.10 -35.70
C ARG A 82 -22.15 -1.99 -36.73
N LEU A 83 -21.67 -0.82 -36.30
CA LEU A 83 -21.43 0.33 -37.17
C LEU A 83 -20.30 0.06 -38.18
N ILE A 84 -19.22 -0.60 -37.77
CA ILE A 84 -18.12 -1.03 -38.64
C ILE A 84 -18.64 -1.99 -39.70
N LEU A 85 -19.40 -3.01 -39.31
CA LEU A 85 -19.92 -4.01 -40.26
C LEU A 85 -20.98 -3.44 -41.20
N SER A 86 -21.86 -2.55 -40.72
CA SER A 86 -22.91 -1.94 -41.54
C SER A 86 -22.41 -0.84 -42.46
N GLU A 87 -21.58 0.08 -41.96
CA GLU A 87 -21.19 1.29 -42.68
C GLU A 87 -19.73 1.32 -43.12
N GLY A 88 -18.89 0.36 -42.71
CA GLY A 88 -17.45 0.33 -43.03
C GLY A 88 -17.12 0.33 -44.53
N HIS A 89 -18.09 -0.02 -45.38
CA HIS A 89 -17.96 0.08 -46.83
C HIS A 89 -17.94 1.53 -47.37
N THR A 90 -18.49 2.49 -46.62
CA THR A 90 -18.54 3.92 -46.99
C THR A 90 -17.20 4.63 -46.81
N GLY A 91 -16.22 3.98 -46.16
CA GLY A 91 -14.86 4.48 -46.00
C GLY A 91 -14.38 4.50 -44.54
N PRO A 92 -13.16 5.00 -44.29
CA PRO A 92 -12.53 4.97 -42.98
C PRO A 92 -13.17 5.91 -41.93
N GLY A 93 -14.12 6.78 -42.33
CA GLY A 93 -14.86 7.65 -41.40
C GLY A 93 -16.19 7.06 -40.89
N ALA A 94 -16.57 5.87 -41.36
CA ALA A 94 -17.88 5.28 -41.10
C ALA A 94 -18.18 5.00 -39.62
N ALA A 95 -17.15 4.58 -38.87
CA ALA A 95 -17.31 4.16 -37.48
C ALA A 95 -17.06 5.28 -36.45
N GLY A 96 -17.01 6.54 -36.87
CA GLY A 96 -16.68 7.68 -36.01
C GLY A 96 -15.23 8.13 -36.11
N HIS A 97 -14.98 9.37 -35.71
CA HIS A 97 -13.71 10.04 -35.86
C HIS A 97 -12.68 9.57 -34.84
N VAL A 98 -13.10 9.15 -33.65
CA VAL A 98 -12.18 8.64 -32.63
C VAL A 98 -11.55 7.34 -33.13
N ILE A 99 -12.36 6.37 -33.57
CA ILE A 99 -11.89 5.09 -34.12
C ILE A 99 -10.98 5.32 -35.32
N GLN A 100 -11.39 6.18 -36.25
CA GLN A 100 -10.59 6.54 -37.42
C GLN A 100 -9.22 7.13 -37.05
N ALA A 101 -9.16 8.02 -36.05
CA ALA A 101 -7.92 8.66 -35.61
C ALA A 101 -6.95 7.63 -35.02
N PHE A 102 -7.43 6.74 -34.15
CA PHE A 102 -6.62 5.68 -33.55
C PHE A 102 -6.16 4.64 -34.58
N GLY A 103 -7.01 4.27 -35.52
CA GLY A 103 -6.65 3.36 -36.62
C GLY A 103 -5.54 3.95 -37.49
N ASN A 104 -5.67 5.21 -37.90
CA ASN A 104 -4.64 5.90 -38.68
C ASN A 104 -3.31 6.04 -37.93
N PHE A 105 -3.35 6.31 -36.63
CA PHE A 105 -2.16 6.45 -35.79
C PHE A 105 -1.28 5.20 -35.81
N VAL A 106 -1.89 4.01 -35.75
CA VAL A 106 -1.14 2.73 -35.75
C VAL A 106 -0.80 2.26 -37.16
N MET A 107 -1.70 2.44 -38.13
CA MET A 107 -1.48 1.90 -39.47
C MET A 107 -0.48 2.73 -40.29
N ARG A 108 -0.32 4.05 -40.03
CA ARG A 108 0.60 4.95 -40.77
C ARG A 108 0.55 4.78 -42.30
N GLY A 109 -0.64 4.50 -42.85
CA GLY A 109 -0.86 4.28 -44.28
C GLY A 109 -0.51 2.87 -44.80
N ASN A 110 -0.05 1.95 -43.96
CA ASN A 110 0.22 0.56 -44.32
C ASN A 110 -0.58 -0.41 -43.43
N PHE A 111 -1.64 -1.00 -43.99
CA PHE A 111 -2.52 -1.89 -43.22
C PHE A 111 -1.81 -3.16 -42.72
N VAL A 112 -0.80 -3.66 -43.44
CA VAL A 112 -0.02 -4.85 -43.04
C VAL A 112 0.79 -4.56 -41.77
N ILE A 113 1.50 -3.42 -41.75
CA ILE A 113 2.22 -2.97 -40.56
C ILE A 113 1.24 -2.74 -39.40
N GLY A 114 0.09 -2.13 -39.69
CA GLY A 114 -0.99 -1.92 -38.72
C GLY A 114 -1.45 -3.21 -38.05
N ILE A 115 -1.73 -4.26 -38.84
CA ILE A 115 -2.14 -5.58 -38.31
C ILE A 115 -1.05 -6.17 -37.41
N ILE A 116 0.22 -6.13 -37.82
CA ILE A 116 1.33 -6.71 -37.04
C ILE A 116 1.47 -5.99 -35.70
N VAL A 117 1.54 -4.65 -35.71
CA VAL A 117 1.66 -3.84 -34.49
C VAL A 117 0.46 -4.07 -33.58
N PHE A 118 -0.75 -4.10 -34.15
CA PHE A 118 -1.97 -4.32 -33.39
C PHE A 118 -2.06 -5.73 -32.80
N ALA A 119 -1.63 -6.77 -33.53
CA ALA A 119 -1.55 -8.13 -33.00
C ALA A 119 -0.58 -8.22 -31.81
N ILE A 120 0.57 -7.54 -31.88
CA ILE A 120 1.51 -7.45 -30.75
C ILE A 120 0.84 -6.77 -29.55
N LEU A 121 0.16 -5.63 -29.77
CA LEU A 121 -0.53 -4.91 -28.70
C LEU A 121 -1.63 -5.76 -28.05
N LEU A 122 -2.43 -6.48 -28.85
CA LEU A 122 -3.43 -7.43 -28.35
C LEU A 122 -2.82 -8.54 -27.50
N ILE A 123 -1.72 -9.13 -27.97
CA ILE A 123 -1.01 -10.20 -27.25
C ILE A 123 -0.49 -9.67 -25.91
N VAL A 124 0.18 -8.51 -25.90
CA VAL A 124 0.69 -7.91 -24.67
C VAL A 124 -0.45 -7.55 -23.71
N ASN A 125 -1.52 -6.94 -24.23
CA ASN A 125 -2.68 -6.57 -23.42
C ASN A 125 -3.35 -7.79 -22.75
N PHE A 126 -3.54 -8.88 -23.49
CA PHE A 126 -4.21 -10.06 -22.95
C PHE A 126 -3.28 -10.93 -22.08
N ILE A 127 -2.10 -11.30 -22.59
CA ILE A 127 -1.20 -12.25 -21.92
C ILE A 127 -0.46 -11.61 -20.75
N VAL A 128 0.03 -10.39 -20.92
CA VAL A 128 0.86 -9.73 -19.90
C VAL A 128 -0.02 -8.94 -18.93
N ILE A 129 -0.88 -8.06 -19.45
CA ILE A 129 -1.60 -7.10 -18.60
C ILE A 129 -2.83 -7.75 -17.96
N THR A 130 -3.79 -8.21 -18.75
CA THR A 130 -5.06 -8.75 -18.23
C THR A 130 -4.83 -10.01 -17.40
N LYS A 131 -4.10 -10.99 -17.95
CA LYS A 131 -3.77 -12.23 -17.21
C LYS A 131 -2.83 -11.99 -16.04
N GLY A 132 -1.88 -11.05 -16.15
CA GLY A 132 -0.95 -10.73 -15.06
C GLY A 132 -1.66 -10.02 -13.90
N SER A 133 -2.40 -8.95 -14.20
CA SER A 133 -3.19 -8.21 -13.22
C SER A 133 -4.25 -9.08 -12.57
N GLY A 134 -4.92 -9.96 -13.33
CA GLY A 134 -5.90 -10.90 -12.78
C GLY A 134 -5.28 -11.84 -11.75
N ARG A 135 -4.10 -12.41 -12.03
CA ARG A 135 -3.40 -13.28 -11.06
C ARG A 135 -2.96 -12.51 -9.83
N ILE A 136 -2.43 -11.30 -10.00
CA ILE A 136 -2.02 -10.45 -8.86
C ILE A 136 -3.24 -10.15 -7.98
N ALA A 137 -4.37 -9.77 -8.58
CA ALA A 137 -5.60 -9.48 -7.87
C ALA A 137 -6.16 -10.71 -7.13
N GLU A 138 -6.25 -11.85 -7.81
CA GLU A 138 -6.75 -13.13 -7.24
C GLU A 138 -5.89 -13.59 -6.06
N VAL A 139 -4.56 -13.61 -6.25
CA VAL A 139 -3.63 -14.10 -5.23
C VAL A 139 -3.63 -13.18 -4.02
N ALA A 140 -3.56 -11.86 -4.21
CA ALA A 140 -3.55 -10.93 -3.09
C ALA A 140 -4.89 -10.84 -2.37
N ALA A 141 -6.02 -10.91 -3.09
CA ALA A 141 -7.34 -11.01 -2.45
C ALA A 141 -7.42 -12.29 -1.60
N ARG A 142 -7.00 -13.43 -2.14
CA ARG A 142 -7.00 -14.70 -1.40
C ARG A 142 -6.12 -14.66 -0.15
N PHE A 143 -4.87 -14.21 -0.26
CA PHE A 143 -3.99 -14.09 0.92
C PHE A 143 -4.54 -13.13 1.97
N THR A 144 -5.17 -12.04 1.54
CA THR A 144 -5.78 -11.08 2.47
C THR A 144 -7.00 -11.68 3.17
N LEU A 145 -7.82 -12.45 2.45
CA LEU A 145 -8.97 -13.17 3.00
C LEU A 145 -8.55 -14.30 3.93
N ASP A 146 -7.52 -15.07 3.58
CA ASP A 146 -6.97 -16.16 4.40
C ASP A 146 -6.37 -15.63 5.72
N ALA A 147 -5.92 -14.36 5.75
CA ALA A 147 -5.42 -13.70 6.94
C ALA A 147 -6.51 -13.14 7.88
N MET A 148 -7.78 -13.12 7.45
CA MET A 148 -8.89 -12.52 8.22
C MET A 148 -9.14 -13.18 9.59
N PRO A 149 -9.17 -14.52 9.71
CA PRO A 149 -9.36 -15.16 11.01
C PRO A 149 -8.24 -14.78 11.99
N GLY A 150 -7.00 -14.67 11.52
CA GLY A 150 -5.86 -14.25 12.33
C GLY A 150 -5.99 -12.81 12.83
N LYS A 151 -6.39 -11.88 11.95
CA LYS A 151 -6.69 -10.49 12.33
C LYS A 151 -7.87 -10.41 13.31
N GLN A 152 -8.91 -11.22 13.14
CA GLN A 152 -10.05 -11.26 14.05
C GLN A 152 -9.66 -11.78 15.43
N MET A 153 -8.90 -12.89 15.48
CA MET A 153 -8.36 -13.44 16.73
C MET A 153 -7.46 -12.44 17.46
N ALA A 154 -6.66 -11.67 16.72
CA ALA A 154 -5.83 -10.62 17.32
C ALA A 154 -6.68 -9.51 17.98
N ILE A 155 -7.79 -9.09 17.36
CA ILE A 155 -8.72 -8.13 17.97
C ILE A 155 -9.35 -8.71 19.24
N ASP A 156 -9.75 -9.98 19.20
CA ASP A 156 -10.37 -10.66 20.34
C ASP A 156 -9.37 -10.85 21.50
N ALA A 157 -8.11 -11.15 21.18
CA ALA A 157 -7.02 -11.24 22.15
C ALA A 157 -6.70 -9.87 22.77
N ASP A 158 -6.61 -8.81 21.97
CA ASP A 158 -6.36 -7.44 22.45
C ASP A 158 -7.49 -6.96 23.39
N LEU A 159 -8.75 -7.26 23.04
CA LEU A 159 -9.91 -6.93 23.87
C LEU A 159 -9.89 -7.72 25.19
N SER A 160 -9.58 -9.01 25.13
CA SER A 160 -9.52 -9.89 26.30
C SER A 160 -8.36 -9.52 27.23
N ALA A 161 -7.26 -9.00 26.68
CA ALA A 161 -6.10 -8.50 27.42
C ALA A 161 -6.30 -7.07 27.97
N GLY A 162 -7.41 -6.40 27.65
CA GLY A 162 -7.69 -5.02 28.07
C GLY A 162 -6.83 -3.96 27.36
N LEU A 163 -6.19 -4.30 26.24
CA LEU A 163 -5.39 -3.36 25.43
C LEU A 163 -6.27 -2.40 24.62
N ILE A 164 -7.51 -2.81 24.30
CA ILE A 164 -8.49 -2.01 23.57
C ILE A 164 -9.86 -2.07 24.24
N GLU A 165 -10.67 -1.02 24.05
CA GLU A 165 -12.06 -0.97 24.51
C GLU A 165 -13.04 -1.63 23.53
N GLU A 166 -14.24 -1.96 24.00
CA GLU A 166 -15.29 -2.61 23.18
C GLU A 166 -15.69 -1.78 21.95
N ALA A 167 -15.72 -0.46 22.08
CA ALA A 167 -16.03 0.44 20.96
C ALA A 167 -14.97 0.35 19.85
N GLU A 168 -13.69 0.29 20.22
CA GLU A 168 -12.57 0.15 19.29
C GLU A 168 -12.55 -1.25 18.67
N ALA A 169 -12.81 -2.29 19.45
CA ALA A 169 -12.94 -3.66 18.94
C ALA A 169 -14.07 -3.78 17.90
N LYS A 170 -15.22 -3.15 18.16
CA LYS A 170 -16.34 -3.10 17.21
C LYS A 170 -15.98 -2.35 15.92
N ARG A 171 -15.26 -1.23 16.02
CA ARG A 171 -14.77 -0.47 14.85
C ARG A 171 -13.81 -1.31 14.01
N ARG A 172 -12.81 -1.95 14.63
CA ARG A 172 -11.84 -2.81 13.93
C ARG A 172 -12.48 -4.02 13.28
N ARG A 173 -13.44 -4.68 13.95
CA ARG A 173 -14.21 -5.78 13.35
C ARG A 173 -15.02 -5.33 12.13
N LYS A 174 -15.62 -4.14 12.18
CA LYS A 174 -16.31 -3.56 11.02
C LYS A 174 -15.35 -3.26 9.87
N GLU A 175 -14.19 -2.66 10.15
CA GLU A 175 -13.16 -2.44 9.12
C GLU A 175 -12.70 -3.77 8.50
N LEU A 176 -12.58 -4.83 9.30
CA LEU A 176 -12.24 -6.18 8.84
C LEU A 176 -13.34 -6.80 7.95
N GLU A 177 -14.61 -6.61 8.32
CA GLU A 177 -15.77 -7.03 7.53
C GLU A 177 -15.82 -6.31 6.17
N ASP A 178 -15.62 -4.99 6.18
CA ASP A 178 -15.56 -4.17 4.97
C ASP A 178 -14.37 -4.59 4.07
N GLU A 179 -13.21 -4.90 4.67
CA GLU A 179 -12.04 -5.44 3.97
C GLU A 179 -12.35 -6.79 3.32
N SER A 180 -13.03 -7.69 4.04
CA SER A 180 -13.43 -9.00 3.51
C SER A 180 -14.41 -8.88 2.35
N SER A 181 -15.41 -8.01 2.48
CA SER A 181 -16.39 -7.77 1.43
C SER A 181 -15.74 -7.16 0.18
N PHE A 182 -14.85 -6.19 0.37
CA PHE A 182 -14.10 -5.55 -0.72
C PHE A 182 -13.26 -6.56 -1.52
N PHE A 183 -12.40 -7.34 -0.85
CA PHE A 183 -11.54 -8.30 -1.55
C PHE A 183 -12.33 -9.48 -2.15
N GLY A 184 -13.43 -9.91 -1.52
CA GLY A 184 -14.34 -10.89 -2.10
C GLY A 184 -15.02 -10.39 -3.38
N ALA A 185 -15.53 -9.16 -3.38
CA ALA A 185 -16.11 -8.53 -4.56
C ALA A 185 -15.07 -8.28 -5.67
N MET A 186 -13.83 -7.92 -5.30
CA MET A 186 -12.71 -7.71 -6.22
C MET A 186 -12.32 -8.98 -6.98
N ASP A 187 -12.28 -10.14 -6.32
CA ASP A 187 -11.99 -11.42 -6.99
C ASP A 187 -13.06 -11.73 -8.06
N GLY A 188 -14.34 -11.53 -7.72
CA GLY A 188 -15.46 -11.68 -8.65
C GLY A 188 -15.37 -10.73 -9.84
N ALA A 189 -15.19 -9.43 -9.59
CA ALA A 189 -15.11 -8.41 -10.63
C ALA A 189 -13.89 -8.62 -11.56
N SER A 190 -12.75 -9.08 -11.02
CA SER A 190 -11.55 -9.36 -11.82
C SER A 190 -11.74 -10.50 -12.83
N LYS A 191 -12.54 -11.53 -12.48
CA LYS A 191 -12.91 -12.61 -13.41
C LYS A 191 -13.76 -12.09 -14.56
N PHE A 192 -14.64 -11.13 -14.30
CA PHE A 192 -15.46 -10.49 -15.34
C PHE A 192 -14.60 -9.70 -16.34
N VAL A 193 -13.62 -8.93 -15.86
CA VAL A 193 -12.67 -8.19 -16.72
C VAL A 193 -11.87 -9.12 -17.62
N ARG A 194 -11.47 -10.30 -17.12
CA ARG A 194 -10.82 -11.32 -17.94
C ARG A 194 -11.75 -11.84 -19.06
N GLY A 195 -13.03 -12.05 -18.76
CA GLY A 195 -14.03 -12.44 -19.75
C GLY A 195 -14.24 -11.38 -20.83
N ASP A 196 -14.33 -10.11 -20.43
CA ASP A 196 -14.43 -8.95 -21.33
C ASP A 196 -13.24 -8.89 -22.32
N ALA A 197 -12.01 -9.09 -21.84
CA ALA A 197 -10.84 -9.08 -22.71
C ALA A 197 -10.85 -10.21 -23.76
N ILE A 198 -11.37 -11.39 -23.42
CA ILE A 198 -11.55 -12.51 -24.38
C ILE A 198 -12.62 -12.14 -25.41
N ALA A 199 -13.74 -11.57 -24.97
CA ALA A 199 -14.80 -11.12 -25.87
C ALA A 199 -14.30 -10.06 -26.85
N GLY A 200 -13.52 -9.06 -26.39
CA GLY A 200 -12.91 -8.05 -27.25
C GLY A 200 -11.99 -8.63 -28.33
N LEU A 201 -11.20 -9.65 -27.99
CA LEU A 201 -10.35 -10.36 -28.97
C LEU A 201 -11.19 -11.08 -30.04
N LEU A 202 -12.26 -11.77 -29.62
CA LEU A 202 -13.17 -12.44 -30.53
C LEU A 202 -13.91 -11.45 -31.44
N ILE A 203 -14.40 -10.35 -30.89
CA ILE A 203 -15.06 -9.27 -31.64
C ILE A 203 -14.12 -8.71 -32.71
N THR A 204 -12.87 -8.44 -32.34
CA THR A 204 -11.85 -7.96 -33.30
C THR A 204 -11.68 -8.93 -34.46
N PHE A 205 -11.56 -10.23 -34.18
CA PHE A 205 -11.41 -11.25 -35.21
C PHE A 205 -12.65 -11.33 -36.13
N ILE A 206 -13.84 -11.27 -35.53
CA ILE A 206 -15.12 -11.24 -36.26
C ILE A 206 -15.21 -9.98 -37.14
N ASN A 207 -14.76 -8.83 -36.67
CA ASN A 207 -14.84 -7.57 -37.41
C ASN A 207 -13.93 -7.56 -38.64
N VAL A 208 -12.69 -8.05 -38.51
CA VAL A 208 -11.77 -8.15 -39.66
C VAL A 208 -12.34 -9.13 -40.70
N ILE A 209 -12.68 -10.35 -40.29
CA ILE A 209 -13.10 -11.40 -41.24
C ILE A 209 -14.49 -11.13 -41.79
N GLY A 210 -15.46 -10.88 -40.91
CA GLY A 210 -16.83 -10.58 -41.29
C GLY A 210 -16.93 -9.30 -42.12
N GLY A 211 -16.15 -8.28 -41.77
CA GLY A 211 -16.06 -7.03 -42.52
C GLY A 211 -15.56 -7.23 -43.95
N ILE A 212 -14.48 -8.00 -44.14
CA ILE A 212 -13.96 -8.31 -45.49
C ILE A 212 -14.99 -9.11 -46.29
N ILE A 213 -15.65 -10.10 -45.68
CA ILE A 213 -16.67 -10.91 -46.35
C ILE A 213 -17.86 -10.04 -46.79
N ILE A 214 -18.35 -9.15 -45.92
CA ILE A 214 -19.47 -8.24 -46.25
C ILE A 214 -19.03 -7.23 -47.32
N GLY A 215 -17.84 -6.65 -47.18
CA GLY A 215 -17.30 -5.66 -48.10
C GLY A 215 -17.16 -6.19 -49.53
N VAL A 216 -16.57 -7.38 -49.68
CA VAL A 216 -16.37 -8.00 -51.00
C VAL A 216 -17.65 -8.67 -51.51
N GLY A 217 -18.35 -9.41 -50.65
CA GLY A 217 -19.47 -10.27 -51.05
C GLY A 217 -20.81 -9.55 -51.20
N GLN A 218 -21.04 -8.45 -50.48
CA GLN A 218 -22.33 -7.73 -50.50
C GLN A 218 -22.20 -6.29 -51.01
N GLN A 219 -21.09 -5.61 -50.72
CA GLN A 219 -20.92 -4.17 -50.98
C GLN A 219 -20.09 -3.87 -52.24
N GLY A 220 -19.60 -4.90 -52.95
CA GLY A 220 -18.91 -4.76 -54.23
C GLY A 220 -17.51 -4.13 -54.15
N LEU A 221 -16.91 -4.04 -52.96
CA LEU A 221 -15.55 -3.53 -52.79
C LEU A 221 -14.50 -4.54 -53.28
N SER A 222 -13.37 -4.03 -53.76
CA SER A 222 -12.22 -4.90 -54.00
C SER A 222 -11.70 -5.48 -52.69
N PHE A 223 -11.05 -6.66 -52.75
CA PHE A 223 -10.46 -7.29 -51.56
C PHE A 223 -9.46 -6.36 -50.86
N SER A 224 -8.70 -5.56 -51.64
CA SER A 224 -7.73 -4.61 -51.11
C SER A 224 -8.40 -3.46 -50.37
N GLU A 225 -9.47 -2.88 -50.92
CA GLU A 225 -10.22 -1.79 -50.28
C GLU A 225 -10.97 -2.28 -49.04
N ALA A 226 -11.65 -3.42 -49.13
CA ALA A 226 -12.32 -4.03 -48.00
C ALA A 226 -11.33 -4.36 -46.87
N SER A 227 -10.19 -4.97 -47.20
CA SER A 227 -9.14 -5.25 -46.22
C SER A 227 -8.61 -3.97 -45.59
N SER A 228 -8.34 -2.93 -46.37
CA SER A 228 -7.85 -1.65 -45.85
C SER A 228 -8.87 -0.99 -44.90
N ASN A 229 -10.11 -0.80 -45.34
CA ASN A 229 -11.13 -0.07 -44.57
C ASN A 229 -11.53 -0.82 -43.30
N TYR A 230 -11.93 -2.08 -43.42
CA TYR A 230 -12.41 -2.85 -42.27
C TYR A 230 -11.29 -3.16 -41.28
N THR A 231 -10.06 -3.39 -41.75
CA THR A 231 -8.91 -3.55 -40.85
C THR A 231 -8.59 -2.25 -40.14
N LEU A 232 -8.58 -1.10 -40.84
CA LEU A 232 -8.32 0.20 -40.21
C LEU A 232 -9.30 0.48 -39.07
N LEU A 233 -10.59 0.31 -39.36
CA LEU A 233 -11.66 0.55 -38.40
C LEU A 233 -11.60 -0.44 -37.24
N THR A 234 -11.31 -1.72 -37.50
CA THR A 234 -11.22 -2.75 -36.46
C THR A 234 -10.01 -2.56 -35.56
N VAL A 235 -8.85 -2.21 -36.14
CA VAL A 235 -7.64 -1.89 -35.38
C VAL A 235 -7.89 -0.64 -34.53
N GLY A 236 -8.50 0.40 -35.11
CA GLY A 236 -8.87 1.61 -34.40
C GLY A 236 -9.79 1.33 -33.21
N ASP A 237 -10.87 0.58 -33.43
CA ASP A 237 -11.83 0.17 -32.40
C ASP A 237 -11.16 -0.61 -31.27
N GLY A 238 -10.36 -1.63 -31.63
CA GLY A 238 -9.62 -2.42 -30.67
C GLY A 238 -8.67 -1.57 -29.80
N LEU A 239 -8.00 -0.58 -30.38
CA LEU A 239 -7.11 0.32 -29.63
C LEU A 239 -7.88 1.25 -28.69
N VAL A 240 -8.97 1.85 -29.17
CA VAL A 240 -9.80 2.76 -28.37
C VAL A 240 -10.38 2.02 -27.17
N SER A 241 -10.76 0.76 -27.33
CA SER A 241 -11.29 -0.06 -26.23
C SER A 241 -10.21 -0.62 -25.31
N GLN A 242 -9.00 -0.85 -25.81
CA GLN A 242 -7.87 -1.36 -25.01
C GLN A 242 -7.29 -0.33 -24.04
N ILE A 243 -7.25 0.95 -24.41
CA ILE A 243 -6.67 1.99 -23.55
C ILE A 243 -7.43 2.10 -22.21
N PRO A 244 -8.77 2.27 -22.19
CA PRO A 244 -9.58 2.22 -20.97
C PRO A 244 -9.37 0.93 -20.16
N ALA A 245 -9.23 -0.21 -20.83
CA ALA A 245 -9.02 -1.53 -20.22
C ALA A 245 -7.69 -1.60 -19.47
N LEU A 246 -6.62 -1.16 -20.12
CA LEU A 246 -5.29 -1.11 -19.55
C LEU A 246 -5.28 -0.20 -18.32
N ILE A 247 -5.82 1.01 -18.44
CA ILE A 247 -5.84 2.00 -17.35
C ILE A 247 -6.58 1.46 -16.13
N VAL A 248 -7.76 0.86 -16.32
CA VAL A 248 -8.57 0.28 -15.22
C VAL A 248 -7.91 -0.97 -14.63
N SER A 249 -7.29 -1.82 -15.45
CA SER A 249 -6.54 -2.98 -14.97
C SER A 249 -5.33 -2.56 -14.13
N THR A 250 -4.61 -1.51 -14.54
CA THR A 250 -3.51 -0.93 -13.75
C THR A 250 -4.04 -0.35 -12.45
N ALA A 251 -5.17 0.36 -12.46
CA ALA A 251 -5.80 0.90 -11.26
C ALA A 251 -6.18 -0.22 -10.26
N ALA A 252 -6.73 -1.33 -10.75
CA ALA A 252 -7.07 -2.50 -9.94
C ALA A 252 -5.81 -3.15 -9.34
N GLY A 253 -4.77 -3.34 -10.15
CA GLY A 253 -3.48 -3.86 -9.69
C GLY A 253 -2.86 -2.97 -8.61
N LEU A 254 -2.88 -1.64 -8.79
CA LEU A 254 -2.39 -0.68 -7.81
C LEU A 254 -3.15 -0.78 -6.49
N LEU A 255 -4.49 -0.79 -6.53
CA LEU A 255 -5.32 -0.88 -5.32
C LEU A 255 -5.06 -2.16 -4.53
N VAL A 256 -4.95 -3.30 -5.22
CA VAL A 256 -4.73 -4.58 -4.55
C VAL A 256 -3.29 -4.68 -4.02
N SER A 257 -2.29 -4.19 -4.77
CA SER A 257 -0.89 -4.16 -4.31
C SER A 257 -0.65 -3.26 -3.09
N LYS A 258 -1.59 -2.34 -2.83
CA LYS A 258 -1.55 -1.42 -1.68
C LYS A 258 -2.05 -2.05 -0.38
N ALA A 259 -2.67 -3.23 -0.44
CA ALA A 259 -3.09 -3.98 0.72
C ALA A 259 -1.87 -4.35 1.59
N GLY A 260 -1.58 -3.52 2.61
CA GLY A 260 -0.43 -3.68 3.51
C GLY A 260 0.53 -2.48 3.58
N LEU A 261 0.39 -1.48 2.69
CA LEU A 261 1.20 -0.25 2.72
C LEU A 261 0.34 0.94 3.17
N SER A 262 0.84 1.70 4.14
CA SER A 262 0.20 2.94 4.60
C SER A 262 0.75 4.14 3.80
N GLY A 263 -0.13 4.91 3.15
CA GLY A 263 0.24 6.14 2.44
C GLY A 263 -0.14 6.13 0.95
N SER A 264 -0.07 7.27 0.27
CA SER A 264 -0.32 7.35 -1.18
C SER A 264 0.82 6.68 -1.97
N ALA A 265 0.55 6.20 -3.19
CA ALA A 265 1.52 5.40 -3.94
C ALA A 265 2.79 6.21 -4.31
N ASP A 266 2.61 7.49 -4.61
CA ASP A 266 3.67 8.47 -4.86
C ASP A 266 4.55 8.69 -3.62
N GLN A 267 3.95 8.85 -2.44
CA GLN A 267 4.69 9.02 -1.19
C GLN A 267 5.49 7.77 -0.84
N ALA A 268 4.90 6.58 -1.00
CA ALA A 268 5.59 5.31 -0.75
C ALA A 268 6.82 5.13 -1.67
N LEU A 269 6.67 5.44 -2.97
CA LEU A 269 7.80 5.38 -3.92
C LEU A 269 8.86 6.44 -3.61
N ALA A 270 8.45 7.68 -3.35
CA ALA A 270 9.36 8.77 -3.02
C ALA A 270 10.16 8.47 -1.74
N ASP A 271 9.50 7.96 -0.69
CA ASP A 271 10.13 7.52 0.54
C ASP A 271 11.10 6.36 0.29
N GLN A 272 10.70 5.37 -0.51
CA GLN A 272 11.53 4.21 -0.80
C GLN A 272 12.81 4.61 -1.55
N PHE A 273 12.70 5.44 -2.59
CA PHE A 273 13.88 5.91 -3.33
C PHE A 273 14.75 6.85 -2.49
N SER A 274 14.14 7.68 -1.64
CA SER A 274 14.88 8.63 -0.79
C SER A 274 15.64 7.95 0.35
N ARG A 275 15.20 6.76 0.79
CA ARG A 275 15.91 5.95 1.80
C ARG A 275 17.20 5.31 1.27
N TYR A 276 17.32 5.11 -0.04
CA TYR A 276 18.48 4.46 -0.67
C TYR A 276 19.23 5.36 -1.66
N PRO A 277 19.83 6.50 -1.22
CA PRO A 277 20.54 7.42 -2.11
C PRO A 277 21.75 6.78 -2.80
N ARG A 278 22.36 5.74 -2.20
CA ARG A 278 23.46 4.98 -2.81
C ARG A 278 23.01 4.23 -4.06
N ALA A 279 21.80 3.64 -4.05
CA ALA A 279 21.25 2.94 -5.21
C ALA A 279 21.02 3.93 -6.37
N LEU A 280 20.42 5.09 -6.08
CA LEU A 280 20.23 6.16 -7.07
C LEU A 280 21.57 6.65 -7.65
N GLY A 281 22.59 6.82 -6.81
CA GLY A 281 23.94 7.18 -7.25
C GLY A 281 24.57 6.14 -8.18
N MET A 282 24.46 4.86 -7.86
CA MET A 282 24.95 3.77 -8.72
C MET A 282 24.20 3.74 -10.06
N SER A 283 22.88 3.92 -10.06
CA SER A 283 22.09 4.02 -11.28
C SER A 283 22.53 5.19 -12.16
N SER A 284 22.79 6.36 -11.58
CA SER A 284 23.33 7.53 -12.30
C SER A 284 24.66 7.22 -12.98
N VAL A 285 25.59 6.55 -12.29
CA VAL A 285 26.89 6.16 -12.87
C VAL A 285 26.73 5.17 -14.01
N ILE A 286 25.89 4.14 -13.85
CA ILE A 286 25.62 3.15 -14.90
C ILE A 286 25.03 3.84 -16.14
N MET A 287 24.07 4.75 -15.95
CA MET A 287 23.48 5.51 -17.07
C MET A 287 24.51 6.41 -17.76
N GLY A 288 25.44 7.00 -17.01
CA GLY A 288 26.56 7.77 -17.55
C GLY A 288 27.51 6.91 -18.39
N LEU A 289 27.83 5.70 -17.92
CA LEU A 289 28.63 4.73 -18.68
C LEU A 289 27.93 4.24 -19.95
N MET A 290 26.61 4.00 -19.87
CA MET A 290 25.80 3.65 -21.05
C MET A 290 25.78 4.77 -22.09
N ALA A 291 25.81 6.04 -21.66
CA ALA A 291 25.88 7.18 -22.57
C ALA A 291 27.18 7.20 -23.41
N LEU A 292 28.26 6.61 -22.91
CA LEU A 292 29.55 6.53 -23.62
C LEU A 292 29.60 5.35 -24.60
N MET A 293 28.60 4.47 -24.60
CA MET A 293 28.55 3.31 -25.48
C MET A 293 28.20 3.75 -26.93
N PRO A 294 28.95 3.30 -27.94
CA PRO A 294 28.67 3.66 -29.33
C PRO A 294 27.29 3.17 -29.76
N GLY A 295 26.51 4.05 -30.40
CA GLY A 295 25.15 3.76 -30.85
C GLY A 295 24.03 4.12 -29.87
N MET A 296 24.36 4.53 -28.63
CA MET A 296 23.36 5.01 -27.66
C MET A 296 23.08 6.50 -27.81
N PRO A 297 21.84 6.97 -27.58
CA PRO A 297 21.52 8.39 -27.60
C PRO A 297 22.14 9.09 -26.37
N ILE A 298 23.30 9.72 -26.57
CA ILE A 298 24.15 10.32 -25.52
C ILE A 298 23.37 11.36 -24.69
N ILE A 299 22.62 12.25 -25.35
CA ILE A 299 21.95 13.38 -24.69
C ILE A 299 20.91 12.89 -23.66
N PRO A 300 19.91 12.04 -23.99
CA PRO A 300 18.96 11.53 -22.99
C PRO A 300 19.63 10.84 -21.80
N PHE A 301 20.63 9.98 -22.04
CA PHE A 301 21.29 9.22 -20.97
C PHE A 301 22.12 10.11 -20.04
N LEU A 302 22.87 11.08 -20.58
CA LEU A 302 23.60 12.05 -19.76
C LEU A 302 22.65 12.95 -18.97
N THR A 303 21.53 13.37 -19.57
CA THR A 303 20.55 14.24 -18.89
C THR A 303 19.91 13.49 -17.72
N LEU A 304 19.51 12.24 -17.92
CA LEU A 304 18.95 11.40 -16.86
C LEU A 304 20.00 11.03 -15.80
N SER A 305 21.22 10.71 -16.21
CA SER A 305 22.35 10.44 -15.30
C SER A 305 22.62 11.64 -14.40
N GLY A 306 22.73 12.84 -14.97
CA GLY A 306 22.92 14.08 -14.23
C GLY A 306 21.75 14.40 -13.30
N GLY A 307 20.51 14.25 -13.77
CA GLY A 307 19.30 14.49 -12.97
C GLY A 307 19.19 13.54 -11.77
N ILE A 308 19.33 12.25 -11.99
CA ILE A 308 19.29 11.24 -10.91
C ILE A 308 20.48 11.41 -9.97
N GLY A 309 21.66 11.71 -10.50
CA GLY A 309 22.86 11.99 -9.70
C GLY A 309 22.69 13.21 -8.80
N TYR A 310 22.07 14.29 -9.31
CA TYR A 310 21.74 15.48 -8.52
C TYR A 310 20.75 15.17 -7.40
N VAL A 311 19.68 14.42 -7.69
CA VAL A 311 18.70 13.99 -6.69
C VAL A 311 19.36 13.11 -5.63
N ALA A 312 20.19 12.13 -6.03
CA ALA A 312 20.93 11.26 -5.13
C ALA A 312 21.88 12.05 -4.21
N PHE A 313 22.58 13.04 -4.76
CA PHE A 313 23.46 13.91 -3.99
C PHE A 313 22.69 14.76 -2.98
N ARG A 314 21.57 15.37 -3.38
CA ARG A 314 20.72 16.20 -2.51
C ARG A 314 20.14 15.38 -1.35
N ILE A 315 19.58 14.21 -1.64
CA ILE A 315 18.99 13.31 -0.64
C ILE A 315 20.09 12.76 0.29
N GLY A 316 21.21 12.30 -0.28
CA GLY A 316 22.33 11.78 0.49
C GLY A 316 22.94 12.81 1.44
N ARG A 317 22.99 14.08 1.04
CA ARG A 317 23.43 15.19 1.89
C ARG A 317 22.42 15.44 3.02
N GLY A 318 21.13 15.52 2.72
CA GLY A 318 20.09 15.73 3.73
C GLY A 318 20.03 14.60 4.76
N ASN A 319 20.24 13.35 4.35
CA ASN A 319 20.30 12.21 5.28
C ASN A 319 21.56 12.25 6.16
N ARG A 320 22.72 12.61 5.61
CA ARG A 320 23.96 12.78 6.39
C ARG A 320 23.87 13.92 7.40
N GLU A 321 23.25 15.04 7.03
CA GLU A 321 23.02 16.17 7.94
C GLU A 321 22.08 15.75 9.10
N LYS A 322 21.01 14.99 8.81
CA LYS A 322 20.13 14.42 9.84
C LYS A 322 20.83 13.39 10.74
N GLU A 323 21.65 12.51 10.16
CA GLU A 323 22.45 11.56 10.95
C GLU A 323 23.48 12.28 11.84
N ALA A 324 24.05 13.39 11.36
CA ALA A 324 24.98 14.20 12.13
C ALA A 324 24.27 14.94 13.29
N THR A 325 23.05 15.47 13.08
CA THR A 325 22.28 16.08 14.16
C THR A 325 21.82 15.06 15.19
N VAL A 326 21.36 13.88 14.77
CA VAL A 326 20.96 12.81 15.70
C VAL A 326 22.17 12.34 16.52
N ARG A 327 23.34 12.15 15.89
CA ARG A 327 24.57 11.83 16.63
C ARG A 327 24.99 12.97 17.56
N ALA A 328 24.84 14.23 17.15
CA ALA A 328 25.13 15.35 18.03
C ALA A 328 24.19 15.40 19.24
N GLU A 329 22.89 15.10 19.06
CA GLU A 329 21.91 14.97 20.13
C GLU A 329 22.19 13.76 21.04
N GLU A 330 22.62 12.62 20.49
CA GLU A 330 23.04 11.45 21.26
C GLU A 330 24.32 11.73 22.06
N ILE A 331 25.29 12.44 21.47
CA ILE A 331 26.51 12.89 22.15
C ILE A 331 26.16 13.92 23.24
N HIS A 332 25.23 14.84 22.99
CA HIS A 332 24.76 15.79 24.01
C HIS A 332 24.03 15.10 25.16
N LYS A 333 23.19 14.09 24.89
CA LYS A 333 22.54 13.27 25.92
C LYS A 333 23.53 12.40 26.70
N ALA A 334 24.56 11.87 26.03
CA ALA A 334 25.65 11.15 26.68
C ALA A 334 26.50 12.08 27.55
N ALA A 335 26.76 13.32 27.10
CA ALA A 335 27.47 14.34 27.86
C ALA A 335 26.67 14.88 29.06
N GLU A 336 25.33 14.96 28.97
CA GLU A 336 24.46 15.22 30.12
C GLU A 336 24.45 14.07 31.14
N SER A 337 24.67 12.83 30.69
CA SER A 337 24.84 11.65 31.56
C SER A 337 26.23 11.55 32.21
N GLU A 338 27.23 12.25 31.70
CA GLU A 338 28.61 12.31 32.22
C GLU A 338 28.93 13.60 32.99
N ALA A 339 27.95 14.50 33.16
CA ALA A 339 28.10 15.59 34.12
C ALA A 339 28.30 14.99 35.52
N PRO A 340 29.31 15.44 36.30
CA PRO A 340 29.49 14.97 37.67
C PRO A 340 28.17 15.17 38.42
N PRO A 341 27.71 14.18 39.23
CA PRO A 341 26.41 14.25 39.86
C PRO A 341 26.33 15.56 40.62
N ALA A 342 25.40 16.43 40.21
CA ALA A 342 25.08 17.61 40.98
C ALA A 342 24.79 17.14 42.41
N GLU A 343 25.44 17.76 43.39
CA GLU A 343 25.24 17.46 44.80
C GLU A 343 23.73 17.33 45.06
N PRO A 344 23.26 16.18 45.57
CA PRO A 344 21.84 15.99 45.80
C PRO A 344 21.35 17.13 46.71
N PRO A 345 20.20 17.75 46.40
CA PRO A 345 19.69 18.86 47.21
C PRO A 345 19.57 18.38 48.66
N LEU A 346 19.96 19.22 49.62
CA LEU A 346 19.96 18.91 51.07
C LEU A 346 18.65 18.28 51.58
N SER A 347 17.54 18.44 50.84
CA SER A 347 16.25 17.78 51.10
C SER A 347 16.29 16.25 51.07
N ASP A 348 17.18 15.60 50.30
CA ASP A 348 17.32 14.13 50.31
C ASP A 348 18.18 13.61 51.47
N SER A 349 19.00 14.48 52.09
CA SER A 349 19.75 14.19 53.31
C SER A 349 18.87 14.23 54.58
N LEU A 350 17.65 14.78 54.47
CA LEU A 350 16.69 14.99 55.56
C LEU A 350 15.58 13.92 55.61
N LYS A 351 15.63 12.88 54.76
CA LYS A 351 14.72 11.73 54.89
C LYS A 351 15.19 10.86 56.06
N ILE A 352 14.42 10.90 57.15
CA ILE A 352 14.61 10.01 58.29
C ILE A 352 14.32 8.58 57.82
N ASP A 353 15.33 7.71 57.85
CA ASP A 353 15.12 6.29 57.60
C ASP A 353 14.27 5.71 58.75
N GLU A 354 13.18 5.04 58.39
CA GLU A 354 12.24 4.53 59.41
C GLU A 354 12.85 3.40 60.23
N LEU A 355 13.76 2.59 59.65
CA LEU A 355 14.46 1.51 60.33
C LEU A 355 15.90 1.35 59.82
N LYS A 356 16.88 1.41 60.72
CA LYS A 356 18.30 1.22 60.44
C LYS A 356 18.87 0.04 61.22
N LEU A 357 19.76 -0.71 60.60
CA LEU A 357 20.60 -1.72 61.22
C LEU A 357 22.06 -1.28 61.08
N GLU A 358 22.67 -0.90 62.20
CA GLU A 358 24.08 -0.54 62.27
C GLU A 358 24.90 -1.77 62.69
N LEU A 359 25.94 -2.08 61.95
CA LEU A 359 26.79 -3.25 62.15
C LEU A 359 28.23 -2.82 62.45
N GLY A 360 28.84 -3.45 63.46
CA GLY A 360 30.28 -3.41 63.67
C GLY A 360 31.04 -4.12 62.56
N TYR A 361 32.31 -3.76 62.38
CA TYR A 361 33.14 -4.20 61.25
C TYR A 361 33.25 -5.74 61.10
N GLY A 362 33.21 -6.49 62.20
CA GLY A 362 33.27 -7.96 62.19
C GLY A 362 31.99 -8.65 61.70
N LEU A 363 30.85 -7.96 61.70
CA LEU A 363 29.58 -8.48 61.20
C LEU A 363 29.35 -8.19 59.71
N LEU A 364 30.21 -7.37 59.08
CA LEU A 364 30.09 -7.04 57.66
C LEU A 364 30.26 -8.26 56.75
N GLU A 365 30.99 -9.28 57.20
CA GLU A 365 31.11 -10.55 56.47
C GLU A 365 29.77 -11.29 56.34
N MET A 366 28.80 -11.07 57.25
CA MET A 366 27.46 -11.64 57.14
C MET A 366 26.57 -10.96 56.09
N VAL A 367 26.96 -9.75 55.66
CA VAL A 367 26.31 -8.96 54.61
C VAL A 367 26.99 -9.17 53.26
N LYS A 368 28.28 -9.53 53.25
CA LYS A 368 29.04 -9.71 52.02
C LYS A 368 28.59 -10.96 51.26
N GLU A 369 28.49 -10.81 49.95
CA GLU A 369 28.22 -11.89 49.00
C GLU A 369 29.38 -12.90 49.02
N ASP A 370 29.13 -14.12 49.50
CA ASP A 370 29.99 -15.26 49.20
C ASP A 370 29.91 -15.56 47.68
N GLY A 371 30.97 -16.15 47.10
CA GLY A 371 31.11 -16.47 45.67
C GLY A 371 30.03 -17.39 45.03
N ASN A 372 28.93 -17.66 45.75
CA ASN A 372 27.70 -18.29 45.28
C ASN A 372 26.49 -17.31 45.24
N ASN A 373 26.73 -16.00 45.30
CA ASN A 373 25.74 -14.94 45.00
C ASN A 373 24.46 -14.98 45.86
N ASN A 374 24.61 -15.19 47.17
CA ASN A 374 23.47 -15.22 48.11
C ASN A 374 23.75 -14.34 49.33
N ASP A 375 23.17 -13.13 49.35
CA ASP A 375 23.21 -12.20 50.47
C ASP A 375 22.30 -12.73 51.60
N ARG A 376 22.93 -13.45 52.54
CA ARG A 376 22.22 -14.21 53.59
C ARG A 376 21.40 -13.31 54.51
N LEU A 377 21.92 -12.15 54.91
CA LEU A 377 21.23 -11.25 55.83
C LEU A 377 20.09 -10.51 55.12
N THR A 378 20.32 -10.00 53.92
CA THR A 378 19.28 -9.28 53.17
C THR A 378 18.11 -10.18 52.79
N GLU A 379 18.36 -11.44 52.40
CA GLU A 379 17.29 -12.41 52.14
C GLU A 379 16.51 -12.80 53.41
N GLN A 380 17.19 -12.95 54.55
CA GLN A 380 16.53 -13.19 55.83
C GLN A 380 15.65 -12.00 56.26
N ILE A 381 16.10 -10.76 56.07
CA ILE A 381 15.30 -9.56 56.35
C ILE A 381 14.07 -9.50 55.44
N LYS A 382 14.21 -9.83 54.14
CA LYS A 382 13.06 -9.92 53.22
C LYS A 382 12.07 -11.00 53.64
N ALA A 383 12.56 -12.16 54.07
CA ALA A 383 11.72 -13.26 54.56
C ALA A 383 10.96 -12.88 55.84
N LEU A 384 11.65 -12.27 56.81
CA LEU A 384 11.06 -11.76 58.05
C LEU A 384 9.99 -10.71 57.77
N ARG A 385 10.26 -9.78 56.85
CA ARG A 385 9.29 -8.76 56.43
C ARG A 385 8.01 -9.38 55.84
N ARG A 386 8.13 -10.44 55.03
CA ARG A 386 6.98 -11.18 54.49
C ARG A 386 6.22 -11.90 55.60
N GLN A 387 6.92 -12.53 56.53
CA GLN A 387 6.30 -13.25 57.64
C GLN A 387 5.54 -12.28 58.56
N LEU A 388 6.13 -11.16 58.96
CA LEU A 388 5.47 -10.15 59.79
C LEU A 388 4.25 -9.53 59.10
N ALA A 389 4.27 -9.39 57.78
CA ALA A 389 3.11 -8.93 57.03
C ALA A 389 1.95 -9.94 57.07
N LEU A 390 2.24 -11.25 57.06
CA LEU A 390 1.23 -12.30 57.17
C LEU A 390 0.69 -12.45 58.60
N ASP A 391 1.58 -12.37 59.60
CA ASP A 391 1.22 -12.63 61.00
C ASP A 391 0.55 -11.42 61.68
N LEU A 392 1.00 -10.20 61.37
CA LEU A 392 0.56 -8.97 62.05
C LEU A 392 -0.22 -8.00 61.15
N GLY A 393 -0.37 -8.30 59.86
CA GLY A 393 -1.19 -7.53 58.92
C GLY A 393 -0.64 -6.15 58.52
N PHE A 394 0.64 -5.86 58.80
CA PHE A 394 1.30 -4.63 58.37
C PHE A 394 2.63 -4.90 57.64
N VAL A 395 2.95 -4.08 56.63
CA VAL A 395 4.19 -4.21 55.87
C VAL A 395 5.28 -3.37 56.54
N MET A 396 6.30 -4.02 57.11
CA MET A 396 7.49 -3.34 57.65
C MET A 396 8.17 -2.50 56.55
N PRO A 397 8.68 -1.28 56.84
CA PRO A 397 9.45 -0.48 55.90
C PRO A 397 10.78 -1.17 55.53
N PRO A 398 11.45 -0.76 54.43
CA PRO A 398 12.76 -1.29 54.09
C PRO A 398 13.79 -0.95 55.18
N VAL A 399 14.61 -1.93 55.55
CA VAL A 399 15.68 -1.78 56.55
C VAL A 399 16.94 -1.29 55.87
N ARG A 400 17.50 -0.17 56.31
CA ARG A 400 18.78 0.34 55.81
C ARG A 400 19.92 -0.25 56.64
N ILE A 401 20.85 -0.95 55.98
CA ILE A 401 22.04 -1.52 56.63
C ILE A 401 23.19 -0.52 56.48
N LEU A 402 23.83 -0.16 57.60
CA LEU A 402 24.96 0.77 57.64
C LEU A 402 26.08 0.15 58.47
N ASP A 403 27.32 0.39 58.05
CA ASP A 403 28.49 0.10 58.87
C ASP A 403 28.71 1.24 59.87
N ASN A 404 28.93 0.89 61.14
CA ASN A 404 29.26 1.86 62.18
C ASN A 404 30.58 1.49 62.88
N ILE A 405 31.62 2.26 62.57
CA ILE A 405 32.98 2.07 63.09
C ILE A 405 33.05 2.35 64.61
N GLN A 406 32.06 3.03 65.19
CA GLN A 406 31.99 3.29 66.63
C GLN A 406 31.48 2.10 67.45
N LEU A 407 30.86 1.11 66.80
CA LEU A 407 30.41 -0.13 67.46
C LEU A 407 31.59 -1.10 67.65
N GLN A 408 31.51 -1.94 68.69
CA GLN A 408 32.47 -3.04 68.85
C GLN A 408 32.41 -3.98 67.63
N PRO A 409 33.50 -4.71 67.30
CA PRO A 409 33.58 -5.49 66.07
C PRO A 409 32.40 -6.43 65.82
N ASN A 410 31.87 -7.07 66.87
CA ASN A 410 30.75 -8.01 66.77
C ASN A 410 29.40 -7.43 67.26
N ALA A 411 29.34 -6.12 67.51
CA ALA A 411 28.13 -5.48 67.98
C ALA A 411 27.21 -5.05 66.84
N TYR A 412 25.91 -5.07 67.07
CA TYR A 412 24.90 -4.49 66.20
C TYR A 412 23.93 -3.61 66.98
N ALA A 413 23.38 -2.59 66.31
CA ALA A 413 22.35 -1.72 66.86
C ALA A 413 21.21 -1.55 65.86
N ILE A 414 19.98 -1.63 66.35
CA ILE A 414 18.76 -1.42 65.57
C ILE A 414 18.19 -0.06 65.98
N LYS A 415 17.98 0.82 65.01
CA LYS A 415 17.38 2.13 65.22
C LYS A 415 16.05 2.24 64.48
N ILE A 416 15.04 2.78 65.16
CA ILE A 416 13.74 3.11 64.55
C ILE A 416 13.60 4.63 64.60
N LYS A 417 13.49 5.28 63.44
CA LYS A 417 13.44 6.75 63.32
C LYS A 417 14.56 7.45 64.12
N GLU A 418 15.80 7.00 63.97
CA GLU A 418 17.01 7.47 64.68
C GLU A 418 17.09 7.16 66.19
N VAL A 419 16.10 6.49 66.78
CA VAL A 419 16.12 6.10 68.20
C VAL A 419 16.60 4.67 68.36
N ASP A 420 17.54 4.43 69.28
CA ASP A 420 18.01 3.08 69.63
C ASP A 420 16.85 2.22 70.15
N ALA A 421 16.49 1.20 69.37
CA ALA A 421 15.42 0.26 69.67
C ALA A 421 15.95 -1.08 70.21
N GLY A 422 17.21 -1.41 69.93
CA GLY A 422 17.88 -2.60 70.46
C GLY A 422 19.36 -2.66 70.11
N ASN A 423 20.14 -3.29 70.98
CA ASN A 423 21.57 -3.49 70.81
C ASN A 423 21.97 -4.93 71.21
N GLY A 424 22.98 -5.46 70.55
CA GLY A 424 23.51 -6.79 70.84
C GLY A 424 25.01 -6.89 70.49
N THR A 425 25.66 -7.94 70.97
CA THR A 425 27.10 -8.22 70.79
C THR A 425 27.36 -9.68 70.49
#